data_AF-A0A9D4PUQ0-F1
#
_entry.id   AF-A0A9D4PUQ0-F1
#
_cell.length_a   1.000
_cell.length_b   1.000
_cell.length_c   1.000
_cell.angle_alpha   90.00
_cell.angle_beta   90.00
_cell.angle_gamma   90.00
#
_symmetry.space_group_name_H-M   'P 1'
#
loop_
_entity.id
_entity.type
_entity.pdbx_description
1 polymer ?
#
loop_
_entity_poly.entity_id
_entity_poly.type
_entity_poly.pdbx_seq_one_letter_code
_entity_poly.pdbx_strand_id
1 'polypeptide(L)'
;MHAKLLVTVHPDSRVASGRGPKLLPETGLTRRDRSALLRLRTGCVWTAARRHAKGRCASPACSRCGDPETLEHLLCACPGLAQERSRVTTAYRSQGLPASTLEHLLFPSRPRLPALRSLVEFLDETGIAAYR
;
A
#
# COMPACT_ATOMS: atom_id res chain seq x y z
N MET A 1 1.00 31.96 -11.86
CA MET A 1 0.10 30.89 -12.36
C MET A 1 0.87 29.92 -13.28
N HIS A 2 1.74 29.07 -12.73
CA HIS A 2 2.68 28.21 -13.52
C HIS A 2 2.39 26.70 -13.40
N ALA A 3 1.14 26.28 -13.16
CA ALA A 3 0.82 24.86 -12.98
C ALA A 3 0.41 24.12 -14.27
N LYS A 4 0.18 24.84 -15.38
CA LYS A 4 -0.50 24.27 -16.57
C LYS A 4 0.39 23.54 -17.58
N LEU A 5 1.72 23.73 -17.54
CA LEU A 5 2.62 23.26 -18.60
C LEU A 5 3.31 21.90 -18.34
N LEU A 6 3.16 21.32 -17.14
CA LEU A 6 3.85 20.06 -16.79
C LEU A 6 3.00 18.80 -16.98
N VAL A 7 1.74 18.94 -17.39
CA VAL A 7 0.81 17.79 -17.50
C VAL A 7 1.09 16.94 -18.75
N THR A 8 1.76 17.46 -19.78
CA THR A 8 1.83 16.78 -21.09
C THR A 8 2.99 15.82 -21.31
N VAL A 9 3.96 15.68 -20.39
CA VAL A 9 5.18 14.86 -20.59
C VAL A 9 5.49 13.89 -19.43
N HIS A 10 4.51 13.58 -18.57
CA HIS A 10 4.76 12.63 -17.49
C HIS A 10 4.78 11.18 -18.01
N PRO A 11 5.78 10.34 -17.64
CA PRO A 11 5.88 8.96 -18.15
C PRO A 11 4.73 8.05 -17.70
N ASP A 12 4.10 8.34 -16.56
CA ASP A 12 2.82 7.72 -16.17
C ASP A 12 1.65 8.41 -16.91
N SER A 13 1.00 7.65 -17.79
CA SER A 13 -0.14 8.11 -18.62
C SER A 13 -1.36 8.56 -17.81
N ARG A 14 -1.54 8.07 -16.58
CA ARG A 14 -2.62 8.50 -15.67
C ARG A 14 -2.35 9.92 -15.19
N VAL A 15 -1.11 10.21 -14.80
CA VAL A 15 -0.69 11.55 -14.40
C VAL A 15 -0.75 12.49 -15.59
N ALA A 16 -0.29 12.04 -16.76
CA ALA A 16 -0.32 12.83 -17.99
C ALA A 16 -1.76 13.21 -18.43
N SER A 17 -2.74 12.37 -18.11
CA SER A 17 -4.16 12.64 -18.35
C SER A 17 -4.86 13.40 -17.21
N GLY A 18 -4.11 13.99 -16.27
CA GLY A 18 -4.66 14.73 -15.13
C GLY A 18 -5.33 13.85 -14.07
N ARG A 19 -5.24 12.52 -14.20
CA ARG A 19 -5.77 11.51 -13.28
C ARG A 19 -4.65 10.91 -12.42
N GLY A 20 -3.78 11.77 -11.90
CA GLY A 20 -2.74 11.36 -10.96
C GLY A 20 -3.33 10.69 -9.71
N PRO A 21 -2.51 9.92 -8.98
CA PRO A 21 -2.97 9.21 -7.79
C PRO A 21 -3.57 10.17 -6.77
N LYS A 22 -4.70 9.78 -6.17
CA LYS A 22 -5.41 10.62 -5.20
C LYS A 22 -4.51 10.88 -3.99
N LEU A 23 -4.47 12.15 -3.55
CA LEU A 23 -3.70 12.55 -2.39
C LEU A 23 -4.23 11.88 -1.11
N LEU A 24 -3.33 11.63 -0.17
CA LEU A 24 -3.74 11.26 1.19
C LEU A 24 -4.39 12.48 1.87
N PRO A 25 -5.34 12.28 2.81
CA PRO A 25 -5.97 13.37 3.55
C PRO A 25 -4.92 14.32 4.15
N GLU A 26 -5.23 15.61 4.16
CA GLU A 26 -4.29 16.64 4.66
C GLU A 26 -4.13 16.58 6.18
N THR A 27 -5.18 16.16 6.90
CA THR A 27 -5.22 16.07 8.36
C THR A 27 -5.63 14.65 8.81
N GLY A 28 -5.41 14.35 10.09
CA GLY A 28 -5.86 13.10 10.72
C GLY A 28 -4.94 11.89 10.55
N LEU A 29 -3.84 12.01 9.80
CA LEU A 29 -2.74 11.04 9.77
C LEU A 29 -1.51 11.64 10.44
N THR A 30 -0.80 10.85 11.23
CA THR A 30 0.51 11.27 11.73
C THR A 30 1.52 11.32 10.58
N ARG A 31 2.68 11.98 10.79
CA ARG A 31 3.78 11.95 9.82
C ARG A 31 4.25 10.52 9.52
N ARG A 32 4.25 9.65 10.53
CA ARG A 32 4.63 8.24 10.42
C ARG A 32 3.65 7.49 9.52
N ASP A 33 2.35 7.60 9.80
CA ASP A 33 1.28 6.93 9.04
C ASP A 33 1.34 7.33 7.56
N ARG A 34 1.48 8.64 7.31
CA ARG A 34 1.59 9.19 5.95
C ARG A 34 2.80 8.60 5.23
N SER A 35 3.96 8.53 5.89
CA SER A 35 5.17 7.96 5.31
C SER A 35 4.99 6.46 4.99
N ALA A 36 4.39 5.69 5.90
CA ALA A 36 4.13 4.27 5.68
C ALA A 36 3.22 4.04 4.44
N LEU A 37 2.10 4.76 4.36
CA LEU A 37 1.17 4.69 3.22
C LEU A 37 1.84 5.11 1.90
N LEU A 38 2.65 6.17 1.91
CA LEU A 38 3.37 6.61 0.70
C LEU A 38 4.43 5.60 0.26
N ARG A 39 5.08 4.91 1.20
CA ARG A 39 6.03 3.83 0.86
C ARG A 39 5.33 2.64 0.23
N LEU A 40 4.14 2.27 0.71
CA LEU A 40 3.32 1.25 0.04
C LEU A 40 3.00 1.67 -1.41
N ARG A 41 2.48 2.89 -1.59
CA ARG A 41 2.07 3.43 -2.90
C ARG A 41 3.20 3.52 -3.92
N THR A 42 4.42 3.79 -3.46
CA THR A 42 5.61 3.89 -4.32
C THR A 42 6.35 2.56 -4.45
N GLY A 43 5.85 1.49 -3.83
CA GLY A 43 6.50 0.18 -3.83
C GLY A 43 7.82 0.15 -3.07
N CYS A 44 8.15 1.17 -2.27
CA CYS A 44 9.39 1.31 -1.49
C CYS A 44 9.41 0.46 -0.19
N VAL A 45 8.67 -0.65 -0.21
CA VAL A 45 8.62 -1.66 0.86
C VAL A 45 9.59 -2.78 0.53
N TRP A 46 10.33 -3.26 1.54
CA TRP A 46 11.35 -4.28 1.39
C TRP A 46 10.80 -5.69 1.62
N THR A 47 9.85 -6.12 0.78
CA THR A 47 9.38 -7.51 0.82
C THR A 47 10.52 -8.49 0.54
N ALA A 48 10.40 -9.75 0.97
CA ALA A 48 11.43 -10.76 0.72
C ALA A 48 11.72 -10.93 -0.77
N ALA A 49 10.70 -10.88 -1.65
CA ALA A 49 10.93 -10.91 -3.10
C ALA A 49 11.81 -9.75 -3.58
N ARG A 50 11.57 -8.52 -3.11
CA ARG A 50 12.39 -7.34 -3.46
C ARG A 50 13.80 -7.44 -2.87
N ARG A 51 13.94 -7.90 -1.63
CA ARG A 51 15.24 -8.08 -0.98
C ARG A 51 16.07 -9.15 -1.70
N HIS A 52 15.47 -10.28 -2.07
CA HIS A 52 16.10 -11.37 -2.80
C HIS A 52 16.58 -10.89 -4.18
N ALA A 53 15.73 -10.18 -4.93
CA ALA A 53 16.11 -9.58 -6.22
C ALA A 53 17.25 -8.56 -6.13
N LYS A 54 17.58 -8.08 -4.92
CA LYS A 54 18.72 -7.19 -4.64
C LYS A 54 19.87 -7.89 -3.91
N GLY A 55 19.84 -9.22 -3.79
CA GLY A 55 20.87 -10.00 -3.10
C GLY A 55 20.93 -9.76 -1.59
N ARG A 56 19.85 -9.23 -0.99
CA ARG A 56 19.79 -8.85 0.44
C ARG A 56 19.13 -9.90 1.34
N CYS A 57 18.61 -10.98 0.78
CA CYS A 57 18.15 -12.15 1.54
C CYS A 57 18.29 -13.41 0.68
N ALA A 58 18.37 -14.56 1.33
CA ALA A 58 18.62 -15.85 0.68
C ALA A 58 17.40 -16.43 -0.04
N SER A 59 16.18 -16.00 0.31
CA SER A 59 14.94 -16.51 -0.27
C SER A 59 13.92 -15.39 -0.49
N PRO A 60 13.13 -15.45 -1.59
CA PRO A 60 12.01 -14.54 -1.83
C PRO A 60 10.72 -14.97 -1.11
N ALA A 61 10.72 -16.11 -0.42
CA ALA A 61 9.53 -16.71 0.18
C ALA A 61 9.03 -15.94 1.41
N CYS A 62 7.71 -15.94 1.59
CA CYS A 62 7.04 -15.41 2.77
C CYS A 62 7.27 -16.35 3.95
N SER A 63 7.74 -15.80 5.07
CA SER A 63 7.99 -16.59 6.28
C SER A 63 6.74 -17.22 6.91
N ARG A 64 5.54 -16.77 6.49
CA ARG A 64 4.26 -17.21 7.05
C ARG A 64 3.59 -18.33 6.28
N CYS A 65 3.90 -18.50 4.99
CA CYS A 65 3.22 -19.47 4.15
C CYS A 65 4.07 -20.08 3.02
N GLY A 66 5.29 -19.60 2.80
CA GLY A 66 6.21 -20.15 1.79
C GLY A 66 6.07 -19.57 0.38
N ASP A 67 4.93 -18.98 0.02
CA ASP A 67 4.74 -18.34 -1.29
C ASP A 67 5.66 -17.13 -1.50
N PRO A 68 5.94 -16.70 -2.74
CA PRO A 68 6.71 -15.49 -3.00
C PRO A 68 6.15 -14.25 -2.28
N GLU A 69 6.96 -13.61 -1.45
CA GLU A 69 6.54 -12.46 -0.65
C GLU A 69 6.55 -11.17 -1.48
N THR A 70 5.45 -10.91 -2.16
CA THR A 70 5.16 -9.63 -2.82
C THR A 70 4.24 -8.77 -1.95
N LEU A 71 4.14 -7.48 -2.27
CA LEU A 71 3.22 -6.59 -1.55
C LEU A 71 1.76 -7.01 -1.77
N GLU A 72 1.42 -7.44 -2.99
CA GLU A 72 0.11 -7.99 -3.32
C GLU A 72 -0.18 -9.27 -2.55
N HIS A 73 0.80 -10.19 -2.47
CA HIS A 73 0.67 -11.39 -1.65
C HIS A 73 0.33 -11.03 -0.20
N LEU A 74 1.12 -10.15 0.43
CA LEU A 74 0.91 -9.77 1.82
C LEU A 74 -0.44 -9.09 2.08
N LEU A 75 -0.83 -8.15 1.21
CA LEU A 75 -2.04 -7.33 1.38
C LEU A 75 -3.32 -7.98 0.86
N CYS A 76 -3.25 -9.00 0.00
CA CYS A 76 -4.44 -9.58 -0.64
C CYS A 76 -4.58 -11.10 -0.47
N ALA A 77 -3.48 -11.88 -0.37
CA ALA A 77 -3.55 -13.33 -0.55
C ALA A 77 -2.99 -14.19 0.60
N CYS A 78 -1.98 -13.72 1.33
CA CYS A 78 -1.19 -14.52 2.27
C CYS A 78 -2.03 -15.25 3.33
N PRO A 79 -2.19 -16.58 3.33
CA PRO A 79 -3.08 -17.25 4.27
C PRO A 79 -2.69 -17.00 5.74
N GLY A 80 -1.39 -16.87 6.03
CA GLY A 80 -0.88 -16.55 7.37
C GLY A 80 -1.11 -15.10 7.84
N LEU A 81 -1.77 -14.26 7.04
CA LEU A 81 -2.20 -12.91 7.40
C LEU A 81 -3.72 -12.71 7.20
N ALA A 82 -4.47 -13.80 7.05
CA ALA A 82 -5.89 -13.73 6.72
C ALA A 82 -6.72 -13.00 7.81
N GLN A 83 -6.37 -13.21 9.08
CA GLN A 83 -7.08 -12.58 10.19
C GLN A 83 -6.86 -11.06 10.19
N GLU A 84 -5.62 -10.59 10.09
CA GLU A 84 -5.27 -9.18 10.07
C GLU A 84 -5.83 -8.50 8.83
N ARG A 85 -5.76 -9.16 7.66
CA ARG A 85 -6.39 -8.65 6.43
C ARG A 85 -7.90 -8.51 6.58
N SER A 86 -8.59 -9.42 7.27
CA SER A 86 -10.04 -9.33 7.44
C SER A 86 -10.47 -8.03 8.15
N ARG A 87 -9.64 -7.52 9.07
CA ARG A 87 -9.88 -6.24 9.75
C ARG A 87 -9.78 -5.07 8.77
N VAL A 88 -8.74 -5.05 7.95
CA VAL A 88 -8.57 -4.04 6.88
C VAL A 88 -9.74 -4.10 5.90
N THR A 89 -10.07 -5.28 5.40
CA THR A 89 -11.20 -5.47 4.47
C THR A 89 -12.51 -4.98 5.08
N THR A 90 -12.76 -5.28 6.36
CA THR A 90 -13.97 -4.83 7.07
C THR A 90 -14.00 -3.32 7.23
N ALA A 91 -12.88 -2.70 7.60
CA ALA A 91 -12.76 -1.25 7.74
C ALA A 91 -12.94 -0.51 6.41
N TYR A 92 -12.48 -1.06 5.28
CA TYR A 92 -12.76 -0.50 3.96
C TYR A 92 -14.24 -0.64 3.60
N ARG A 93 -14.81 -1.83 3.77
CA ARG A 93 -16.22 -2.11 3.44
C ARG A 93 -17.20 -1.26 4.26
N SER A 94 -16.95 -1.05 5.54
CA SER A 94 -17.78 -0.19 6.40
C SER A 94 -17.78 1.27 5.96
N GLN A 95 -16.78 1.69 5.19
CA GLN A 95 -16.67 3.02 4.60
C GLN A 95 -17.20 3.09 3.15
N GLY A 96 -17.79 2.00 2.65
CA GLY A 96 -18.27 1.87 1.28
C GLY A 96 -17.14 1.78 0.24
N LEU A 97 -15.95 1.32 0.64
CA LEU A 97 -14.80 1.17 -0.24
C LEU A 97 -14.58 -0.31 -0.61
N PRO A 98 -14.17 -0.61 -1.86
CA PRO A 98 -13.73 -1.94 -2.22
C PRO A 98 -12.38 -2.26 -1.55
N ALA A 99 -12.08 -3.55 -1.40
CA ALA A 99 -10.87 -4.02 -0.69
C ALA A 99 -10.36 -5.39 -1.22
N SER A 100 -10.64 -5.70 -2.48
CA SER A 100 -10.33 -6.99 -3.11
C SER A 100 -9.01 -7.02 -3.89
N THR A 101 -8.39 -5.86 -4.15
CA THR A 101 -7.18 -5.75 -4.95
C THR A 101 -6.19 -4.80 -4.30
N LEU A 102 -4.92 -4.90 -4.70
CA LEU A 102 -3.88 -3.99 -4.24
C LEU A 102 -4.23 -2.53 -4.57
N GLU A 103 -4.74 -2.27 -5.77
CA GLU A 103 -5.14 -0.92 -6.20
C GLU A 103 -6.25 -0.35 -5.30
N HIS A 104 -7.24 -1.16 -4.91
CA HIS A 104 -8.30 -0.72 -4.01
C HIS A 104 -7.77 -0.25 -2.65
N LEU A 105 -6.78 -0.96 -2.11
CA LEU A 105 -6.18 -0.66 -0.82
C LEU A 105 -5.21 0.54 -0.90
N LEU A 106 -4.38 0.60 -1.95
CA LEU A 106 -3.36 1.65 -2.06
C LEU A 106 -3.91 2.97 -2.58
N PHE A 107 -4.87 2.93 -3.51
CA PHE A 107 -5.42 4.09 -4.20
C PHE A 107 -6.96 4.11 -4.15
N PRO A 108 -7.58 4.13 -2.96
CA PRO A 108 -9.04 4.18 -2.85
C PRO A 108 -9.59 5.44 -3.52
N SER A 109 -10.72 5.29 -4.23
CA SER A 109 -11.40 6.38 -4.95
C SER A 109 -11.73 7.58 -4.05
N ARG A 110 -12.05 7.29 -2.78
CA ARG A 110 -12.24 8.26 -1.70
C ARG A 110 -11.40 7.84 -0.50
N PRO A 111 -10.30 8.53 -0.18
CA PRO A 111 -9.47 8.18 0.96
C PRO A 111 -10.22 8.48 2.27
N ARG A 112 -10.65 7.44 2.97
CA ARG A 112 -11.36 7.53 4.25
C ARG A 112 -10.37 7.27 5.37
N LEU A 113 -10.28 8.18 6.34
CA LEU A 113 -9.33 8.08 7.45
C LEU A 113 -9.43 6.76 8.21
N PRO A 114 -10.62 6.24 8.59
CA PRO A 114 -10.71 4.95 9.29
C PRO A 114 -10.13 3.78 8.47
N ALA A 115 -10.42 3.75 7.17
CA ALA A 115 -9.88 2.72 6.27
C ALA A 115 -8.35 2.82 6.16
N LEU A 116 -7.81 4.02 5.96
CA LEU A 116 -6.36 4.24 5.88
C LEU A 116 -5.64 3.90 7.19
N ARG A 117 -6.24 4.24 8.34
CA ARG A 117 -5.70 3.88 9.67
C ARG A 117 -5.68 2.38 9.88
N SER A 118 -6.73 1.66 9.51
CA SER A 118 -6.73 0.19 9.60
C SER A 118 -5.60 -0.45 8.78
N LEU A 119 -5.26 0.14 7.63
CA LEU A 119 -4.13 -0.33 6.83
C LEU A 119 -2.79 -0.04 7.53
N VAL A 120 -2.64 1.11 8.20
CA VAL A 120 -1.44 1.43 8.98
C VAL A 120 -1.31 0.50 10.19
N GLU A 121 -2.38 0.28 10.93
CA GLU A 121 -2.43 -0.67 12.06
C GLU A 121 -2.02 -2.06 11.60
N PHE A 122 -2.53 -2.52 10.45
CA PHE A 122 -2.09 -3.77 9.84
C PHE A 122 -0.57 -3.80 9.58
N LEU A 123 0.03 -2.72 9.09
CA LEU A 123 1.47 -2.67 8.85
C LEU A 123 2.28 -2.72 10.15
N ASP A 124 1.80 -2.06 11.21
CA ASP A 124 2.44 -2.06 12.52
C ASP A 124 2.31 -3.44 13.20
N GLU A 125 1.13 -4.07 13.15
CA GLU A 125 0.89 -5.43 13.71
C GLU A 125 1.72 -6.50 13.00
N THR A 126 1.82 -6.43 11.67
CA THR A 126 2.47 -7.48 10.85
C THR A 126 3.95 -7.22 10.60
N GLY A 127 4.43 -6.01 10.89
CA GLY A 127 5.82 -5.61 10.65
C GLY A 127 6.22 -5.48 9.17
N ILE A 128 5.26 -5.48 8.22
CA ILE A 128 5.54 -5.43 6.78
C ILE A 128 6.26 -4.13 6.35
N ALA A 129 5.99 -3.02 7.03
CA ALA A 129 6.61 -1.73 6.75
C ALA A 129 7.89 -1.46 7.57
N ALA A 130 8.25 -2.35 8.50
CA ALA A 130 9.45 -2.20 9.30
C ALA A 130 10.69 -2.37 8.42
N TYR A 131 11.63 -1.43 8.52
CA TYR A 131 12.96 -1.60 7.96
C TYR A 131 13.69 -2.59 8.89
N ARG A 132 13.68 -3.88 8.54
CA ARG A 132 14.54 -4.89 9.15
C ARG A 132 15.54 -5.38 8.12
#